data_AF-A0A8C4VY28-F1
#
_entry.id   AF-A0A8C4VY28-F1
#
_cell.length_a   1.000
_cell.length_b   1.000
_cell.length_c   1.000
_cell.angle_alpha   90.00
_cell.angle_beta   90.00
_cell.angle_gamma   90.00
#
_symmetry.space_group_name_H-M   'P 1'
#
loop_
_entity.id
_entity.type
_entity.pdbx_description
1 polymer ?
#
loop_
_entity_poly.entity_id
_entity_poly.type
_entity_poly.pdbx_seq_one_letter_code
_entity_poly.pdbx_strand_id
1 'polypeptide(L)'
;MSKEMQELQKQWHSMMQTIHTNSNVVSFMNSRVGQYLDDHPFVALSLLVFIAVSAIPVAFFLIFVISTTIVACMGVIVIEGVVVSVGGIVLLCALSGLGVLSLAVSGVLSICYIALSTLINYWHTPNYGRGGRNSYMQLYNALWLLM
;
A
#
# COMPACT_ATOMS: atom_id res chain seq x y z
N MET A 1 -24.62 -49.12 1.53
CA MET A 1 -23.21 -48.70 1.66
C MET A 1 -22.27 -49.30 0.61
N SER A 2 -22.64 -50.35 -0.15
CA SER A 2 -21.80 -50.91 -1.23
C SER A 2 -21.93 -50.21 -2.60
N LYS A 3 -23.08 -49.61 -2.90
CA LYS A 3 -23.35 -48.97 -4.21
C LYS A 3 -22.48 -47.74 -4.47
N GLU A 4 -22.38 -46.86 -3.48
CA GLU A 4 -21.52 -45.66 -3.50
C GLU A 4 -20.05 -46.03 -3.78
N MET A 5 -19.56 -47.11 -3.16
CA MET A 5 -18.18 -47.56 -3.28
C MET A 5 -17.88 -48.12 -4.69
N GLN A 6 -18.88 -48.72 -5.34
CA GLN A 6 -18.75 -49.16 -6.74
C GLN A 6 -18.82 -48.00 -7.74
N GLU A 7 -19.58 -46.95 -7.44
CA GLU A 7 -19.59 -45.74 -8.29
C GLU A 7 -18.27 -44.97 -8.19
N LEU A 8 -17.72 -44.82 -6.99
CA LEU A 8 -16.41 -44.21 -6.78
C LEU A 8 -15.30 -45.00 -7.48
N GLN A 9 -15.36 -46.33 -7.48
CA GLN A 9 -14.43 -47.18 -8.24
C GLN A 9 -14.54 -46.96 -9.74
N LYS A 10 -15.76 -46.83 -10.29
CA LYS A 10 -15.97 -46.55 -11.72
C LYS A 10 -15.50 -45.15 -12.11
N GLN A 11 -15.75 -44.14 -11.27
CA GLN A 11 -15.24 -42.79 -11.50
C GLN A 11 -13.71 -42.75 -11.43
N TRP A 12 -13.09 -43.48 -10.49
CA TRP A 12 -11.64 -43.62 -10.42
C TRP A 12 -11.05 -44.26 -11.69
N HIS A 13 -11.68 -45.33 -12.17
CA HIS A 13 -11.22 -46.02 -13.37
C HIS A 13 -11.35 -45.13 -14.63
N SER A 14 -12.43 -44.36 -14.71
CA SER A 14 -12.64 -43.39 -15.78
C SER A 14 -11.64 -42.24 -15.74
N MET A 15 -11.35 -41.68 -14.55
CA MET A 15 -10.36 -40.60 -14.41
C MET A 15 -8.93 -41.09 -14.72
N MET A 16 -8.59 -42.31 -14.29
CA MET A 16 -7.30 -42.93 -14.58
C MET A 16 -7.09 -43.13 -16.10
N GLN A 17 -8.14 -43.54 -16.81
CA GLN A 17 -8.12 -43.65 -18.28
C GLN A 17 -7.93 -42.28 -18.95
N THR A 18 -8.55 -41.22 -18.44
CA THR A 18 -8.40 -39.85 -18.99
C THR A 18 -6.98 -39.27 -18.80
N ILE A 19 -6.29 -39.64 -17.70
CA ILE A 19 -4.92 -39.19 -17.42
C ILE A 19 -3.92 -39.85 -18.38
N HIS A 20 -4.17 -41.09 -18.81
CA HIS A 20 -3.28 -41.83 -19.72
C HIS A 20 -3.29 -41.33 -21.17
N THR A 21 -4.19 -40.39 -21.51
CA THR A 21 -4.34 -39.79 -22.85
C THR A 21 -3.64 -38.44 -22.99
N ASN A 22 -3.05 -37.90 -21.91
CA ASN A 22 -2.28 -36.65 -21.97
C ASN A 22 -0.78 -36.90 -22.09
N SER A 23 -0.28 -36.80 -23.32
CA SER A 23 1.12 -36.99 -23.75
C SER A 23 2.15 -36.00 -23.16
N ASN A 24 1.77 -35.13 -22.21
CA ASN A 24 2.65 -34.09 -21.69
C ASN A 24 3.64 -34.60 -20.61
N VAL A 25 3.31 -35.70 -19.93
CA VAL A 25 4.20 -36.32 -18.92
C VAL A 25 5.32 -37.18 -19.52
N VAL A 26 5.24 -37.50 -20.81
CA VAL A 26 6.27 -38.27 -21.55
C VAL A 26 7.43 -37.38 -22.01
N SER A 27 7.20 -36.07 -22.13
CA SER A 27 8.20 -35.08 -22.52
C SER A 27 9.19 -34.76 -21.39
N PHE A 28 8.73 -34.77 -20.12
CA PHE A 28 9.62 -34.62 -18.97
C PHE A 28 10.52 -35.85 -18.73
N MET A 29 10.08 -37.03 -19.17
CA MET A 29 10.85 -38.29 -19.09
C MET A 29 11.90 -38.42 -20.20
N ASN A 30 11.82 -37.58 -21.25
CA ASN A 30 12.81 -37.45 -22.33
C ASN A 30 13.88 -36.38 -22.06
N SER A 31 13.88 -35.76 -20.87
CA SER A 31 14.92 -34.80 -20.48
C SER A 31 16.21 -35.53 -20.06
N ARG A 32 17.36 -34.85 -20.18
CA ARG A 32 18.73 -35.31 -19.84
C ARG A 32 18.85 -36.07 -18.50
N VAL A 33 17.94 -35.83 -17.57
CA VAL A 33 17.88 -36.49 -16.26
C VAL A 33 17.44 -37.97 -16.37
N GLY A 34 16.57 -38.31 -17.33
CA GLY A 34 16.13 -39.68 -17.60
C GLY A 34 17.16 -40.53 -18.36
N GLN A 35 17.88 -39.92 -19.31
CA GLN A 35 18.93 -40.60 -20.08
C GLN A 35 20.23 -40.84 -19.28
N TYR A 36 20.51 -40.04 -18.24
CA TYR A 36 21.62 -40.29 -17.31
C TYR A 36 21.31 -41.39 -16.29
N LEU A 37 20.03 -41.71 -16.14
CA LEU A 37 19.51 -42.72 -15.23
C LEU A 37 19.57 -44.14 -15.83
N ASP A 38 19.45 -44.23 -17.15
CA ASP A 38 19.42 -45.49 -17.91
C ASP A 38 20.83 -46.09 -18.12
N ASP A 39 21.85 -45.24 -18.35
CA ASP A 39 23.23 -45.67 -18.62
C ASP A 39 24.00 -46.15 -17.37
N HIS A 40 23.64 -45.66 -16.17
CA HIS A 40 24.25 -46.06 -14.89
C HIS A 40 23.25 -46.08 -13.71
N PRO A 41 22.55 -47.21 -13.48
CA PRO A 41 21.49 -47.32 -12.46
C PRO A 41 21.97 -47.07 -11.01
N PHE A 42 23.27 -47.19 -10.73
CA PHE A 42 23.84 -46.98 -9.40
C PHE A 42 24.05 -45.49 -9.06
N VAL A 43 24.45 -44.69 -10.05
CA VAL A 43 24.68 -43.25 -9.87
C VAL A 43 23.34 -42.54 -9.67
N ALA A 44 22.35 -42.90 -10.47
CA ALA A 44 20.97 -42.49 -10.32
C ALA A 44 20.38 -42.75 -8.92
N LEU A 45 20.53 -43.99 -8.43
CA LEU A 45 19.96 -44.42 -7.16
C LEU A 45 20.67 -43.73 -5.98
N SER A 46 21.99 -43.56 -6.05
CA SER A 46 22.76 -42.76 -5.09
C SER A 46 22.28 -41.30 -5.06
N LEU A 47 22.07 -40.69 -6.23
CA LEU A 47 21.64 -39.29 -6.34
C LEU A 47 20.20 -39.12 -5.84
N LEU A 48 19.32 -40.08 -6.10
CA LEU A 48 17.94 -40.10 -5.62
C LEU A 48 17.87 -40.26 -4.11
N VAL A 49 18.67 -41.15 -3.52
CA VAL A 49 18.76 -41.29 -2.05
C VAL A 49 19.39 -40.03 -1.44
N PHE A 50 20.39 -39.42 -2.06
CA PHE A 50 20.99 -38.18 -1.59
C PHE A 50 20.00 -37.01 -1.63
N ILE A 51 19.20 -36.89 -2.71
CA ILE A 51 18.10 -35.92 -2.79
C ILE A 51 17.02 -36.26 -1.76
N ALA A 52 16.61 -37.50 -1.60
CA ALA A 52 15.60 -37.89 -0.61
C ALA A 52 16.06 -37.59 0.83
N VAL A 53 17.33 -37.87 1.15
CA VAL A 53 17.88 -37.68 2.49
C VAL A 53 18.18 -36.21 2.78
N SER A 54 18.54 -35.41 1.76
CA SER A 54 18.79 -33.97 1.90
C SER A 54 17.53 -33.12 1.73
N ALA A 55 16.50 -33.60 1.04
CA ALA A 55 15.24 -32.88 0.85
C ALA A 55 14.53 -32.64 2.18
N ILE A 56 14.62 -33.57 3.13
CA ILE A 56 14.02 -33.42 4.47
C ILE A 56 14.64 -32.23 5.22
N PRO A 57 15.98 -32.16 5.44
CA PRO A 57 16.59 -31.01 6.11
C PRO A 57 16.46 -29.71 5.31
N VAL A 58 16.51 -29.76 3.98
CA VAL A 58 16.34 -28.58 3.12
C VAL A 58 14.91 -28.03 3.21
N ALA A 59 13.88 -28.89 3.15
CA ALA A 59 12.49 -28.46 3.25
C ALA A 59 12.18 -27.84 4.62
N PHE A 60 12.68 -28.45 5.70
CA PHE A 60 12.55 -27.88 7.05
C PHE A 60 13.22 -26.51 7.18
N PHE A 61 14.43 -26.37 6.64
CA PHE A 61 15.14 -25.09 6.63
C PHE A 61 14.37 -24.02 5.84
N LEU A 62 13.83 -24.39 4.69
CA LEU A 62 13.09 -23.48 3.81
C LEU A 62 11.79 -22.99 4.47
N ILE A 63 11.04 -23.89 5.11
CA ILE A 63 9.84 -23.53 5.90
C ILE A 63 10.21 -22.59 7.05
N PHE A 64 11.29 -22.90 7.78
CA PHE A 64 11.76 -22.06 8.88
C PHE A 64 12.17 -20.66 8.41
N VAL A 65 12.91 -20.56 7.29
CA VAL A 65 13.32 -19.28 6.71
C VAL A 65 12.11 -18.47 6.24
N ILE A 66 11.15 -19.10 5.55
CA ILE A 66 9.92 -18.41 5.12
C ILE A 66 9.13 -17.92 6.34
N SER A 67 8.95 -18.78 7.35
CA SER A 67 8.24 -18.40 8.58
C SER A 67 8.94 -17.24 9.30
N THR A 68 10.26 -17.33 9.47
CA THR A 68 11.07 -16.27 10.08
C THR A 68 11.01 -14.97 9.28
N THR A 69 11.01 -15.06 7.94
CA THR A 69 10.87 -13.91 7.05
C THR A 69 9.51 -13.25 7.22
N ILE A 70 8.42 -14.02 7.27
CA ILE A 70 7.06 -13.49 7.48
C ILE A 70 6.99 -12.77 8.84
N VAL A 71 7.49 -13.40 9.91
CA VAL A 71 7.52 -12.80 11.25
C VAL A 71 8.35 -11.52 11.27
N ALA A 72 9.53 -11.51 10.63
CA ALA A 72 10.38 -10.34 10.53
C ALA A 72 9.70 -9.20 9.73
N CYS A 73 9.06 -9.51 8.60
CA CYS A 73 8.31 -8.54 7.81
C CYS A 73 7.16 -7.92 8.61
N MET A 74 6.38 -8.72 9.34
CA MET A 74 5.33 -8.22 10.22
C MET A 74 5.90 -7.28 11.30
N GLY A 75 7.06 -7.63 11.87
CA GLY A 75 7.77 -6.77 12.83
C GLY A 75 8.18 -5.43 12.24
N VAL A 76 8.77 -5.42 11.04
CA VAL A 76 9.16 -4.18 10.34
C VAL A 76 7.94 -3.30 10.05
N ILE A 77 6.84 -3.89 9.56
CA ILE A 77 5.60 -3.15 9.27
C ILE A 77 5.06 -2.48 10.54
N VAL A 78 5.12 -3.14 11.70
CA VAL A 78 4.69 -2.54 12.98
C VAL A 78 5.59 -1.35 13.35
N ILE A 79 6.91 -1.50 13.25
CA ILE A 79 7.85 -0.41 13.59
C ILE A 79 7.70 0.76 12.63
N GLU A 80 7.69 0.50 11.31
CA GLU A 80 7.46 1.53 10.30
C GLU A 80 6.10 2.21 10.50
N GLY A 81 5.05 1.44 10.81
CA GLY A 81 3.72 1.96 11.11
C GLY A 81 3.72 2.92 12.30
N VAL A 82 4.43 2.58 13.38
CA VAL A 82 4.59 3.46 14.56
C VAL A 82 5.37 4.72 14.18
N VAL A 83 6.50 4.58 13.48
CA VAL A 83 7.33 5.72 13.06
C VAL A 83 6.56 6.67 12.15
N VAL A 84 5.83 6.13 11.16
CA VAL A 84 4.98 6.89 10.24
C VAL A 84 3.81 7.54 10.98
N SER A 85 3.20 6.85 11.95
CA SER A 85 2.12 7.43 12.76
C SER A 85 2.62 8.62 13.59
N VAL A 86 3.74 8.45 14.30
CA VAL A 86 4.35 9.54 15.10
C VAL A 86 4.77 10.69 14.19
N GLY A 87 5.46 10.39 13.09
CA GLY A 87 5.83 11.39 12.10
C GLY A 87 4.63 12.13 11.52
N GLY A 88 3.55 11.40 11.21
CA GLY A 88 2.28 11.94 10.73
C GLY A 88 1.62 12.87 11.74
N ILE A 89 1.57 12.49 13.02
CA ILE A 89 1.04 13.34 14.10
C ILE A 89 1.87 14.63 14.23
N VAL A 90 3.20 14.53 14.19
CA VAL A 90 4.09 15.70 14.25
C VAL A 90 3.89 16.61 13.04
N LEU A 91 3.77 16.04 11.83
CA LEU A 91 3.51 16.81 10.61
C LEU A 91 2.14 17.48 10.66
N LEU A 92 1.07 16.76 10.99
CA LEU A 92 -0.27 17.33 11.16
C LEU A 92 -0.27 18.44 12.21
N CYS A 93 0.43 18.25 13.33
CA CYS A 93 0.58 19.27 14.36
C CYS A 93 1.32 20.51 13.84
N ALA A 94 2.44 20.33 13.13
CA ALA A 94 3.18 21.45 12.55
C ALA A 94 2.38 22.19 11.47
N LEU A 95 1.72 21.47 10.56
CA LEU A 95 0.86 22.03 9.52
C LEU A 95 -0.32 22.80 10.11
N SER A 96 -1.00 22.24 11.11
CA SER A 96 -2.10 22.94 11.81
C SER A 96 -1.61 24.17 12.56
N GLY A 97 -0.48 24.09 13.26
CA GLY A 97 0.14 25.23 13.94
C GLY A 97 0.51 26.35 12.98
N LEU A 98 1.16 26.02 11.87
CA LEU A 98 1.49 26.98 10.81
C LEU A 98 0.23 27.54 10.13
N GLY A 99 -0.79 26.72 9.93
CA GLY A 99 -2.08 27.15 9.38
C GLY A 99 -2.78 28.17 10.27
N VAL A 100 -2.92 27.88 11.56
CA VAL A 100 -3.49 28.80 12.55
C VAL A 100 -2.66 30.08 12.65
N LEU A 101 -1.33 29.95 12.69
CA LEU A 101 -0.43 31.10 12.72
C LEU A 101 -0.60 31.98 11.48
N SER A 102 -0.69 31.37 10.30
CA SER A 102 -0.91 32.09 9.05
C SER A 102 -2.26 32.82 9.04
N LEU A 103 -3.33 32.15 9.47
CA LEU A 103 -4.66 32.75 9.61
C LEU A 103 -4.65 33.91 10.62
N ALA A 104 -3.95 33.75 11.74
CA ALA A 104 -3.81 34.80 12.74
C ALA A 104 -3.07 36.02 12.18
N VAL A 105 -1.93 35.83 11.52
CA VAL A 105 -1.16 36.92 10.90
C VAL A 105 -1.97 37.61 9.82
N SER A 106 -2.63 36.85 8.94
CA SER A 106 -3.51 37.39 7.90
C SER A 106 -4.68 38.19 8.49
N GLY A 107 -5.32 37.67 9.54
CA GLY A 107 -6.41 38.34 10.25
C GLY A 107 -5.96 39.64 10.89
N VAL A 108 -4.82 39.64 11.59
CA VAL A 108 -4.26 40.85 12.20
C VAL A 108 -3.93 41.88 11.13
N LEU A 109 -3.28 41.49 10.04
CA LEU A 109 -2.97 42.40 8.93
C LEU A 109 -4.24 42.99 8.30
N SER A 110 -5.31 42.19 8.14
CA SER A 110 -6.59 42.66 7.61
C SER A 110 -7.26 43.68 8.54
N ILE A 111 -7.32 43.38 9.85
CA ILE A 111 -7.88 44.31 10.85
C ILE A 111 -7.04 45.60 10.88
N CYS A 112 -5.71 45.50 10.87
CA CYS A 112 -4.82 46.64 10.82
C CYS A 112 -5.02 47.47 9.54
N TYR A 113 -5.19 46.82 8.38
CA TYR A 113 -5.47 47.51 7.12
C TYR A 113 -6.79 48.28 7.16
N ILE A 114 -7.87 47.68 7.69
CA ILE A 114 -9.17 48.34 7.86
C ILE A 114 -9.07 49.50 8.87
N ALA A 115 -8.39 49.30 10.00
CA ALA A 115 -8.20 50.34 11.01
C ALA A 115 -7.37 51.51 10.47
N LEU A 116 -6.28 51.24 9.75
CA LEU A 116 -5.47 52.27 9.11
C LEU A 116 -6.23 53.01 8.03
N SER A 117 -6.96 52.30 7.16
CA SER A 117 -7.76 52.94 6.11
C SER A 117 -8.87 53.82 6.68
N THR A 118 -9.53 53.41 7.76
CA THR A 118 -10.52 54.24 8.47
C THR A 118 -9.87 55.42 9.19
N LEU A 119 -8.71 55.24 9.83
CA LEU A 119 -7.97 56.32 10.49
C LEU A 119 -7.46 57.37 9.49
N ILE A 120 -6.91 56.92 8.36
CA ILE A 120 -6.46 57.79 7.27
C ILE A 120 -7.67 58.51 6.65
N ASN A 121 -8.79 57.82 6.44
CA ASN A 121 -10.00 58.45 5.91
C ASN A 121 -10.54 59.51 6.90
N TYR A 122 -10.54 59.23 8.20
CA TYR A 122 -10.90 60.19 9.24
C TYR A 122 -9.98 61.41 9.26
N TRP A 123 -8.66 61.19 9.16
CA TRP A 123 -7.66 62.26 9.06
C TRP A 123 -7.78 63.07 7.77
N HIS A 124 -8.10 62.41 6.64
CA HIS A 124 -8.31 63.03 5.34
C HIS A 124 -9.73 63.61 5.19
N THR A 125 -10.53 63.55 6.26
CA THR A 125 -11.74 64.36 6.45
C THR A 125 -11.47 65.53 7.42
N PRO A 126 -10.54 66.47 7.14
CA PRO A 126 -10.57 67.76 7.79
C PRO A 126 -11.79 68.52 7.25
N ASN A 127 -12.87 68.57 8.03
CA ASN A 127 -13.91 69.60 7.98
C ASN A 127 -14.27 70.19 6.58
N TYR A 128 -14.62 69.37 5.59
CA TYR A 128 -15.28 69.87 4.37
C TYR A 128 -16.43 68.95 3.93
N GLY A 129 -17.63 69.25 4.45
CA GLY A 129 -18.89 69.26 3.71
C GLY A 129 -19.31 68.03 2.89
N ARG A 130 -20.24 67.25 3.46
CA ARG A 130 -21.50 66.79 2.84
C ARG A 130 -21.44 66.30 1.37
N GLY A 131 -21.16 65.00 1.15
CA GLY A 131 -21.56 64.33 -0.10
C GLY A 131 -20.78 63.05 -0.45
N GLY A 132 -21.24 61.87 -0.02
CA GLY A 132 -20.54 60.61 -0.32
C GLY A 132 -21.37 59.35 -0.13
N ARG A 133 -22.63 59.35 -0.57
CA ARG A 133 -23.54 58.17 -0.51
C ARG A 133 -23.10 57.03 -1.44
N ASN A 134 -22.22 57.28 -2.41
CA ASN A 134 -21.80 56.29 -3.43
C ASN A 134 -20.66 55.36 -3.00
N SER A 135 -19.93 55.66 -1.91
CA SER A 135 -18.75 54.86 -1.54
C SER A 135 -19.12 53.53 -0.88
N TYR A 136 -20.29 53.44 -0.25
CA TYR A 136 -20.74 52.20 0.42
C TYR A 136 -21.18 51.11 -0.57
N MET A 137 -21.72 51.49 -1.73
CA MET A 137 -22.08 50.55 -2.81
C MET A 137 -20.85 49.98 -3.51
N GLN A 138 -19.77 50.76 -3.63
CA GLN A 138 -18.48 50.26 -4.14
C GLN A 138 -17.82 49.27 -3.16
N LEU A 139 -17.94 49.54 -1.86
CA LEU A 139 -17.35 48.68 -0.83
C LEU A 139 -18.02 47.29 -0.78
N TYR A 140 -19.35 47.22 -0.93
CA TYR A 140 -20.07 45.94 -1.01
C TYR A 140 -19.70 45.12 -2.25
N ASN A 141 -19.48 45.79 -3.39
CA ASN A 141 -19.11 45.10 -4.63
C ASN A 141 -17.67 44.57 -4.57
N ALA A 142 -16.76 45.30 -3.92
CA ALA A 142 -15.40 44.84 -3.68
C ALA A 142 -15.35 43.68 -2.65
N LEU A 143 -16.22 43.68 -1.64
CA LEU A 143 -16.33 42.60 -0.65
C LEU A 143 -16.86 41.30 -1.26
N TRP A 144 -17.74 41.37 -2.28
CA TRP A 144 -18.24 40.20 -3.02
C TRP A 144 -17.19 39.58 -3.95
N LEU A 145 -16.23 40.38 -4.43
CA LEU A 145 -15.09 39.91 -5.24
C LEU A 145 -13.94 39.31 -4.42
N LEU A 146 -14.00 39.42 -3.09
CA LEU A 146 -13.02 38.89 -2.13
C LEU A 146 -13.53 37.66 -1.37
N MET A 147 -14.76 37.21 -1.70
CA MET A 147 -15.26 35.87 -1.44
C MET A 147 -14.50 34.85 -2.28
#